data_AF-A0A3C0ECC6-F1
#
_entry.id   AF-A0A3C0ECC6-F1
#
_cell.length_a   1.000
_cell.length_b   1.000
_cell.length_c   1.000
_cell.angle_alpha   90.00
_cell.angle_beta   90.00
_cell.angle_gamma   90.00
#
_symmetry.space_group_name_H-M   'P 1'
#
loop_
_entity.id
_entity.type
_entity.pdbx_description
1 polymer ?
#
loop_
_entity_poly.entity_id
_entity_poly.type
_entity_poly.pdbx_seq_one_letter_code
_entity_poly.pdbx_strand_id
1 'polypeptide(L)' 'MLSQRPLLLASNRGPVEHQMTPDGRPEGRRGSGSVVTAFNSLIQSSEFTWVASAMGEGDRVIANNGLAPRLQSPLPGHK' A
#
# COMPACT_ATOMS: atom_id res chain seq x y z
N MET A 1 16.25 13.84 -12.25
CA MET A 1 17.21 12.72 -12.37
C MET A 1 16.99 11.70 -11.25
N LEU A 2 15.91 10.90 -11.36
CA LEU A 2 15.72 9.63 -10.65
C LEU A 2 15.59 8.47 -11.65
N SER A 3 15.58 8.75 -12.96
CA SER A 3 15.21 7.77 -14.00
C SER A 3 16.24 6.68 -14.29
N GLN A 4 17.29 6.56 -13.47
CA GLN A 4 18.30 5.51 -13.62
C GLN A 4 18.46 4.63 -12.37
N ARG A 5 17.71 4.89 -11.29
CA ARG A 5 17.77 4.07 -10.07
C ARG A 5 16.37 3.80 -9.53
N PRO A 6 16.02 2.55 -9.19
CA PRO A 6 14.77 2.24 -8.53
C PRO A 6 14.63 3.02 -7.23
N LEU A 7 13.49 3.69 -7.03
CA LEU A 7 13.17 4.35 -5.78
C LEU A 7 12.41 3.38 -4.87
N LEU A 8 12.93 3.20 -3.66
CA LEU A 8 12.34 2.36 -2.61
C LEU A 8 12.01 3.24 -1.41
N LEU A 9 10.76 3.20 -0.97
CA LEU A 9 10.32 3.80 0.28
C LEU A 9 9.99 2.69 1.27
N ALA A 10 10.63 2.71 2.43
CA ALA A 10 10.35 1.77 3.51
C ALA A 10 9.82 2.53 4.72
N SER A 11 8.64 2.16 5.19
CA SER A 11 8.03 2.70 6.42
C SER A 11 7.11 1.66 7.03
N ASN A 12 6.83 1.79 8.33
CA ASN A 12 6.01 0.81 9.02
C ASN A 12 4.58 0.70 8.43
N ARG A 13 3.98 1.84 8.05
CA ARG A 13 2.70 1.91 7.31
C ARG A 13 2.93 2.31 5.86
N GLY A 14 2.21 1.65 4.96
CA GLY A 14 2.15 1.98 3.54
C GLY A 14 0.96 2.87 3.20
N PRO A 15 0.73 3.16 1.90
CA PRO A 15 -0.35 4.03 1.45
C PRO A 15 -1.71 3.33 1.43
N VAL A 16 -1.73 2.00 1.58
CA VAL A 16 -2.92 1.15 1.68
C VAL A 16 -2.83 0.36 2.99
N GLU A 17 -3.96 0.27 3.70
CA GLU A 17 -4.17 -0.65 4.81
C GLU A 17 -5.47 -1.43 4.55
N HIS A 18 -5.56 -2.67 5.02
CA HIS A 18 -6.76 -3.49 4.90
C HIS A 18 -7.38 -3.72 6.28
N GLN A 19 -8.70 -3.49 6.38
CA GLN A 19 -9.48 -3.88 7.56
C GLN A 19 -10.36 -5.06 7.25
N MET A 20 -10.59 -5.88 8.26
CA MET A 20 -11.69 -6.84 8.20
C MET A 20 -13.00 -6.10 8.39
N THR A 21 -13.90 -6.28 7.44
CA THR A 21 -15.28 -5.83 7.52
C THR A 21 -16.11 -6.77 8.40
N PRO A 22 -17.31 -6.37 8.84
CA PRO A 22 -18.19 -7.24 9.65
C PRO A 22 -18.60 -8.55 8.95
N ASP A 23 -18.62 -8.57 7.61
CA ASP A 23 -18.88 -9.77 6.79
C ASP A 23 -17.63 -10.65 6.59
N GLY A 24 -16.52 -10.33 7.27
CA GLY A 24 -15.32 -11.16 7.28
C GLY A 24 -14.46 -11.03 6.03
N ARG A 25 -14.54 -9.91 5.30
CA ARG A 25 -13.74 -9.65 4.10
C ARG A 25 -12.71 -8.54 4.35
N PRO A 26 -11.52 -8.62 3.74
CA PRO A 26 -10.58 -7.51 3.78
C PRO A 26 -11.04 -6.39 2.83
N GLU A 27 -11.16 -5.16 3.35
CA GLU A 27 -11.45 -3.96 2.59
C GLU A 27 -10.26 -2.99 2.67
N GLY A 28 -9.82 -2.53 1.51
CA GLY A 28 -8.71 -1.59 1.39
C GLY A 28 -9.13 -0.15 1.67
N ARG A 29 -8.29 0.55 2.44
CA ARG A 29 -8.45 1.97 2.77
C ARG A 29 -7.12 2.69 2.67
N ARG A 30 -7.18 4.02 2.59
CA ARG A 30 -5.99 4.87 2.59
C ARG A 30 -5.26 4.73 3.92
N GLY A 31 -3.98 4.41 3.85
CA GLY A 31 -3.09 4.43 4.99
C GLY A 31 -3.07 5.83 5.61
N SER A 32 -3.08 5.88 6.94
CA SER A 32 -3.02 7.15 7.67
C SER A 32 -1.59 7.44 8.13
N GLY A 33 -1.24 8.72 8.24
CA GLY A 33 0.02 9.16 8.85
C GLY A 33 0.83 10.15 8.01
N SER A 34 1.77 10.82 8.67
CA SER A 34 2.59 11.90 8.09
C SER A 34 3.39 11.47 6.86
N VAL A 35 3.93 10.25 6.85
CA VAL A 35 4.67 9.71 5.70
C VAL A 35 3.75 9.52 4.49
N VAL A 36 2.57 8.91 4.68
CA VAL A 36 1.59 8.74 3.59
C VAL A 36 1.15 10.08 3.01
N THR A 37 0.90 11.07 3.87
CA THR A 37 0.54 12.42 3.46
C THR A 37 1.67 13.12 2.70
N ALA A 38 2.90 13.09 3.24
CA ALA A 38 4.05 13.77 2.66
C ALA A 38 4.43 13.22 1.28
N PHE A 39 4.25 11.91 1.07
CA PHE A 39 4.63 11.24 -0.17
C PHE A 39 3.45 11.00 -1.13
N ASN A 40 2.26 11.54 -0.86
CA ASN A 40 1.09 11.34 -1.72
C ASN A 40 1.29 11.91 -3.14
N SER A 41 2.01 13.03 -3.29
CA SER A 41 2.36 13.59 -4.60
C SER A 41 3.34 12.69 -5.37
N LEU A 42 4.24 12.00 -4.67
CA LEU A 42 5.17 11.04 -5.24
C LEU A 42 4.43 9.82 -5.80
N ILE A 43 3.42 9.31 -5.07
CA ILE A 43 2.49 8.24 -5.53
C ILE A 43 1.87 8.57 -6.89
N GLN A 44 1.57 9.84 -7.13
CA GLN A 44 0.88 10.25 -8.35
C GLN A 44 1.81 10.57 -9.53
N SER A 45 3.11 10.81 -9.27
CA SER A 45 3.99 11.46 -10.25
C SER A 45 5.24 10.64 -10.62
N SER A 46 5.49 9.50 -9.97
CA SER A 46 6.70 8.70 -10.23
C SER A 46 6.47 7.22 -9.97
N GLU A 47 7.16 6.37 -10.71
CA GLU A 47 7.25 4.94 -10.39
C GLU A 47 8.20 4.73 -9.21
N PHE A 48 7.72 4.05 -8.17
CA PHE A 48 8.54 3.62 -7.04
C PHE A 48 7.92 2.39 -6.37
N THR A 49 8.68 1.74 -5.49
CA THR A 49 8.20 0.63 -4.68
C THR A 49 8.10 1.05 -3.22
N TRP A 50 6.96 0.80 -2.59
CA TRP A 50 6.76 1.01 -1.16
C TRP A 50 6.75 -0.34 -0.44
N VAL A 51 7.69 -0.53 0.49
CA VAL A 51 7.73 -1.68 1.39
C VAL A 51 7.16 -1.27 2.75
N ALA A 52 6.13 -1.98 3.20
CA ALA A 52 5.48 -1.73 4.49
C ALA A 52 5.11 -3.04 5.19
N SER A 53 4.88 -2.95 6.50
CA SER A 53 4.50 -4.10 7.34
C SER A 53 3.01 -4.43 7.20
N ALA A 54 2.65 -5.71 7.23
CA ALA A 54 1.27 -6.14 7.41
C ALA A 54 0.85 -5.94 8.88
N MET A 55 0.27 -4.77 9.19
CA MET A 55 0.04 -4.34 10.57
C MET A 55 -1.24 -4.91 11.17
N GLY A 56 -2.31 -5.01 10.37
CA GLY A 56 -3.61 -5.51 10.79
C GLY A 56 -3.93 -6.92 10.29
N GLU A 57 -5.02 -7.49 10.80
CA GLU A 57 -5.50 -8.80 10.35
C GLU A 57 -5.85 -8.80 8.86
N GLY A 58 -6.55 -7.76 8.39
CA GLY A 58 -6.84 -7.62 6.96
C GLY A 58 -5.59 -7.59 6.09
N ASP A 59 -4.52 -6.91 6.55
CA ASP A 59 -3.24 -6.89 5.82
C ASP A 59 -2.60 -8.27 5.78
N ARG A 60 -2.63 -9.01 6.89
CA ARG A 60 -2.09 -10.38 6.97
C ARG A 60 -2.88 -11.33 6.08
N VAL A 61 -4.20 -11.23 6.07
CA VAL A 61 -5.09 -12.00 5.19
C VAL A 61 -4.71 -11.73 3.73
N ILE A 62 -4.59 -10.47 3.32
CA ILE A 62 -4.21 -10.13 1.94
C ILE A 62 -2.78 -10.58 1.60
N ALA A 63 -1.82 -10.39 2.51
CA ALA A 63 -0.43 -10.78 2.31
C ALA A 63 -0.26 -12.30 2.22
N ASN A 64 -1.00 -13.07 3.03
CA ASN A 64 -0.90 -14.54 3.08
C ASN A 64 -1.84 -15.26 2.10
N ASN A 65 -2.99 -14.67 1.75
CA ASN A 65 -3.97 -15.28 0.84
C ASN A 65 -3.85 -14.77 -0.61
N GLY A 66 -2.74 -14.13 -0.98
CA GLY A 66 -2.53 -13.55 -2.30
C GLY A 66 -2.68 -14.59 -3.42
N LEU A 67 -3.87 -14.68 -4.00
CA LEU A 67 -4.21 -15.46 -5.20
C LEU A 67 -3.39 -15.07 -6.46
N ALA A 68 -2.50 -14.07 -6.36
CA ALA A 68 -1.53 -13.69 -7.37
C ALA A 68 -0.33 -12.95 -6.73
N PRO A 69 0.88 -13.00 -7.32
CA PRO A 69 2.08 -12.32 -6.82
C PRO A 69 1.99 -10.78 -6.85
N ARG A 70 0.95 -10.22 -7.49
CA ARG A 70 0.69 -8.78 -7.57
C ARG A 70 -0.81 -8.54 -7.49
N LEU A 71 -1.24 -7.70 -6.57
CA LEU A 71 -2.62 -7.25 -6.44
C LEU A 71 -2.72 -5.79 -6.89
N GLN A 72 -3.80 -5.46 -7.60
CA GLN A 72 -4.10 -4.07 -7.93
C GLN A 72 -4.49 -3.33 -6.65
N SER A 73 -4.07 -2.07 -6.54
CA SER A 73 -4.43 -1.24 -5.40
C SER A 73 -5.96 -1.02 -5.37
N PRO A 74 -6.61 -1.18 -4.21
CA PRO A 74 -8.04 -0.91 -4.07
C PRO A 74 -8.36 0.59 -4.03
N LEU A 75 -7.34 1.46 -3.93
CA LEU A 75 -7.53 2.91 -3.84
C LEU A 75 -7.55 3.59 -5.22
N PRO A 76 -8.48 4.53 -5.45
CA PRO A 76 -8.50 5.32 -6.68
C PRO A 76 -7.20 6.09 -6.91
N GLY A 77 -6.71 6.08 -8.15
CA GLY A 77 -5.53 6.85 -8.57
C GLY A 77 -4.17 6.20 -8.28
N HIS A 78 -4.14 5.01 -7.67
CA HIS A 78 -2.94 4.17 -7.64
C HIS A 78 -2.87 3.36 -8.94
N LYS A 79 -1.69 3.28 -9.55
CA LYS A 79 -1.41 2.51 -10.77
C LYS A 79 -0.31 1.50 -10.52
#